data_AF-A0A8B8QAB6-F1
#
_entry.id   AF-A0A8B8QAB6-F1
#
_cell.length_a   1.000
_cell.length_b   1.000
_cell.length_c   1.000
_cell.angle_alpha   90.00
_cell.angle_beta   90.00
_cell.angle_gamma   90.00
#
_symmetry.space_group_name_H-M   'P 1'
#
loop_
_entity.id
_entity.type
_entity.pdbx_description
1 polymer ?
#
loop_
_entity_poly.entity_id
_entity_poly.type
_entity_poly.pdbx_seq_one_letter_code
_entity_poly.pdbx_strand_id
1 'polypeptide(L)'
;MEDSDESKVTGEIETESPPNPTPTKRSVRTKVPEVEIHLYRQGKGPIDVFTASLGGWDQDQLEVRDILDKYGLKSIFAFNPGSGRGVPIRFNPRNGRSMLPYKDGAVIYVDGEPKDSLVKPITKILVGVAVTALLISLVSKENPEWLHKLNIFGGNFPPWILACVVIVFTRMRKRTKDLLKKYGW
;
A
#
# COMPACT_ATOMS: atom_id res chain seq x y z
N MET A 1 78.56 -13.56 -60.33
CA MET A 1 78.58 -15.04 -60.25
C MET A 1 77.56 -15.38 -59.18
N GLU A 2 76.25 -15.44 -59.48
CA GLU A 2 75.58 -16.40 -60.41
C GLU A 2 76.16 -17.82 -60.19
N ASP A 3 75.41 -18.88 -59.89
CA ASP A 3 73.97 -19.14 -59.93
C ASP A 3 73.71 -20.43 -59.09
N SER A 4 72.52 -20.52 -58.48
CA SER A 4 71.56 -21.65 -58.44
C SER A 4 72.03 -23.12 -58.51
N ASP A 5 71.62 -23.97 -57.54
CA ASP A 5 70.96 -25.26 -57.84
C ASP A 5 70.23 -25.97 -56.66
N GLU A 6 69.25 -26.79 -57.03
CA GLU A 6 68.03 -27.24 -56.32
C GLU A 6 68.06 -28.46 -55.36
N SER A 7 67.07 -28.46 -54.45
CA SER A 7 66.21 -29.58 -53.96
C SER A 7 66.73 -30.60 -52.91
N LYS A 8 66.00 -30.76 -51.78
CA LYS A 8 64.98 -31.83 -51.55
C LYS A 8 64.28 -31.73 -50.17
N VAL A 9 62.95 -31.66 -50.26
CA VAL A 9 61.82 -31.79 -49.31
C VAL A 9 62.03 -32.64 -48.02
N THR A 10 61.52 -32.18 -46.86
CA THR A 10 60.34 -32.70 -46.10
C THR A 10 60.47 -32.52 -44.58
N GLY A 11 59.48 -31.89 -43.93
CA GLY A 11 59.20 -32.08 -42.50
C GLY A 11 58.94 -30.81 -41.68
N GLU A 12 57.73 -30.26 -41.79
CA GLU A 12 57.18 -29.17 -40.97
C GLU A 12 56.89 -29.66 -39.54
N ILE A 13 57.35 -28.94 -38.51
CA ILE A 13 56.63 -28.74 -37.24
C ILE A 13 56.95 -27.33 -36.73
N GLU A 14 56.03 -26.39 -36.98
CA GLU A 14 56.03 -25.08 -36.35
C GLU A 14 55.54 -25.23 -34.91
N THR A 15 56.39 -24.86 -33.94
CA THR A 15 56.02 -24.74 -32.53
C THR A 15 55.38 -23.37 -32.31
N GLU A 16 54.05 -23.32 -32.40
CA GLU A 16 53.28 -22.12 -32.07
C GLU A 16 53.53 -21.67 -30.62
N SER A 17 53.83 -20.38 -30.49
CA SER A 17 53.94 -19.69 -29.21
C SER A 17 52.54 -19.53 -28.58
N PRO A 18 52.36 -19.75 -27.26
CA PRO A 18 51.05 -19.67 -26.64
C PRO A 18 50.53 -18.22 -26.65
N PRO A 19 49.25 -18.00 -27.01
CA PRO A 19 48.67 -16.67 -27.01
C PRO A 19 48.46 -16.17 -25.59
N ASN A 20 48.91 -14.93 -25.38
CA ASN A 20 48.71 -14.06 -24.24
C ASN A 20 47.25 -14.12 -23.73
N PRO A 21 46.97 -14.38 -22.43
CA PRO A 21 45.61 -14.44 -21.95
C PRO A 21 45.06 -13.01 -21.82
N THR A 22 44.39 -12.54 -22.87
CA THR A 22 43.44 -11.43 -22.75
C THR A 22 42.46 -11.76 -21.63
N PRO A 23 42.28 -10.92 -20.61
CA PRO A 23 41.21 -11.12 -19.65
C PRO A 23 39.93 -10.72 -20.38
N THR A 24 39.27 -11.71 -21.01
CA THR A 24 37.84 -11.60 -21.30
C THR A 24 37.15 -11.45 -19.95
N LYS A 25 37.02 -10.20 -19.50
CA LYS A 25 36.00 -9.83 -18.53
C LYS A 25 34.69 -10.21 -19.18
N ARG A 26 34.19 -11.42 -18.87
CA ARG A 26 32.76 -11.73 -18.99
C ARG A 26 32.08 -10.75 -18.05
N SER A 27 31.81 -9.56 -18.56
CA SER A 27 30.85 -8.63 -17.99
C SER A 27 29.52 -9.33 -18.15
N VAL A 28 29.16 -10.17 -17.17
CA VAL A 28 27.79 -10.60 -17.00
C VAL A 28 27.02 -9.33 -16.65
N ARG A 29 26.51 -8.62 -17.66
CA ARG A 29 25.40 -7.69 -17.46
C ARG A 29 24.20 -8.58 -17.20
N THR A 30 24.03 -9.06 -15.96
CA THR A 30 22.75 -9.60 -15.53
C THR A 30 21.78 -8.42 -15.55
N LYS A 31 21.12 -8.20 -16.69
CA LYS A 31 19.97 -7.28 -16.74
C LYS A 31 18.97 -7.85 -15.75
N VAL A 32 18.62 -7.06 -14.73
CA VAL A 32 17.61 -7.47 -13.76
C VAL A 32 16.29 -7.54 -14.53
N PRO A 33 15.55 -8.65 -14.46
CA PRO A 33 14.24 -8.76 -15.10
C PRO A 33 13.29 -7.68 -14.58
N GLU A 34 12.51 -7.08 -15.47
CA GLU A 34 11.61 -5.96 -15.16
C GLU A 34 10.21 -6.19 -15.74
N VAL A 35 9.20 -5.62 -15.10
CA VAL A 35 7.82 -5.60 -15.56
C VAL A 35 7.28 -4.19 -15.60
N GLU A 36 6.46 -3.88 -16.60
CA GLU A 36 5.75 -2.61 -16.68
C GLU A 36 4.39 -2.75 -16.00
N ILE A 37 4.10 -1.84 -15.07
CA ILE A 37 2.89 -1.87 -14.24
C ILE A 37 2.06 -0.64 -14.54
N HIS A 38 0.83 -0.87 -14.99
CA HIS A 38 -0.19 0.15 -15.16
C HIS A 38 -1.09 0.10 -13.93
N LEU A 39 -0.90 1.04 -13.01
CA LEU A 39 -1.58 1.04 -11.71
C LEU A 39 -2.84 1.90 -11.74
N TYR A 40 -3.97 1.33 -11.36
CA TYR A 40 -5.29 1.96 -11.26
C TYR A 40 -5.72 2.03 -9.78
N ARG A 41 -6.66 2.93 -9.47
CA ARG A 41 -7.30 3.04 -8.15
C ARG A 41 -8.79 2.83 -8.26
N GLN A 42 -9.29 1.69 -7.80
CA GLN A 42 -10.71 1.37 -7.81
C GLN A 42 -11.35 1.65 -9.19
N GLY A 43 -10.68 1.19 -10.25
CA GLY A 43 -11.09 1.39 -11.65
C GLY A 43 -10.88 2.81 -12.20
N LYS A 44 -10.31 3.74 -11.43
CA LYS A 44 -9.92 5.07 -11.90
C LYS A 44 -8.44 5.10 -12.26
N GLY A 45 -8.10 5.68 -13.39
CA GLY A 45 -6.70 5.81 -13.80
C GLY A 45 -6.41 5.06 -15.09
N PRO A 46 -5.13 4.93 -15.47
CA PRO A 46 -3.97 4.68 -14.61
C PRO A 46 -3.53 5.92 -13.78
N ILE A 47 -3.27 5.70 -12.49
CA ILE A 47 -2.66 6.67 -11.57
C ILE A 47 -1.18 6.83 -11.87
N ASP A 48 -0.52 5.72 -12.23
CA ASP A 48 0.91 5.68 -12.51
C ASP A 48 1.24 4.52 -13.47
N VAL A 49 2.28 4.70 -14.28
CA VAL A 49 2.82 3.69 -15.19
C VAL A 49 4.32 3.65 -14.97
N PHE A 50 4.83 2.54 -14.44
CA PHE A 50 6.22 2.42 -14.04
C PHE A 50 6.78 1.02 -14.27
N THR A 51 8.10 0.93 -14.40
CA THR A 51 8.80 -0.36 -14.41
C THR A 51 9.18 -0.77 -13.00
N ALA A 52 8.97 -2.05 -12.68
CA ALA A 52 9.34 -2.66 -11.42
C ALA A 52 10.28 -3.83 -11.68
N SER A 53 11.41 -3.88 -10.97
CA SER A 53 12.32 -5.02 -11.04
C SER A 53 11.71 -6.25 -10.36
N LEU A 54 11.98 -7.42 -10.92
CA LEU A 54 11.59 -8.69 -10.34
C LEU A 54 12.71 -9.17 -9.40
N GLY A 55 12.29 -9.54 -8.19
CA GLY A 55 13.13 -10.14 -7.17
C GLY A 55 12.89 -11.64 -7.04
N GLY A 56 13.27 -12.21 -5.89
CA GLY A 56 13.21 -13.65 -5.69
C GLY A 56 14.54 -14.33 -6.05
N TRP A 57 14.64 -15.62 -5.71
CA TRP A 57 15.81 -16.43 -6.07
C TRP A 57 15.89 -16.59 -7.60
N ASP A 58 14.74 -16.83 -8.22
CA ASP A 58 14.61 -17.01 -9.67
C ASP A 58 14.40 -15.69 -10.43
N GLN A 59 14.45 -14.54 -9.74
CA GLN A 59 14.27 -13.19 -10.32
C GLN A 59 12.95 -13.03 -11.11
N ASP A 60 11.88 -13.65 -10.62
CA ASP A 60 10.56 -13.68 -11.26
C ASP A 60 9.44 -13.16 -10.36
N GLN A 61 9.74 -12.73 -9.13
CA GLN A 61 8.74 -12.34 -8.14
C GLN A 61 8.62 -10.82 -8.03
N LEU A 62 7.38 -10.32 -8.06
CA LEU A 62 7.11 -8.90 -7.91
C LEU A 62 7.20 -8.47 -6.43
N GLU A 63 7.82 -7.32 -6.16
CA GLU A 63 7.89 -6.71 -4.83
C GLU A 63 6.59 -5.98 -4.49
N VAL A 64 5.56 -6.77 -4.18
CA VAL A 64 4.19 -6.29 -3.95
C VAL A 64 4.11 -5.35 -2.75
N ARG A 65 4.83 -5.64 -1.65
CA ARG A 65 4.79 -4.80 -0.43
C ARG A 65 5.22 -3.37 -0.71
N ASP A 66 6.27 -3.19 -1.49
CA ASP A 66 6.85 -1.89 -1.78
C ASP A 66 5.88 -1.05 -2.63
N ILE A 67 5.19 -1.69 -3.58
CA ILE A 67 4.11 -1.06 -4.35
C ILE A 67 2.96 -0.65 -3.41
N LEU A 68 2.53 -1.55 -2.51
CA LEU A 68 1.45 -1.24 -1.57
C LEU A 68 1.80 -0.05 -0.67
N ASP A 69 3.03 0.03 -0.19
CA ASP A 69 3.45 1.10 0.71
C ASP A 69 3.70 2.41 -0.02
N LYS A 70 4.32 2.38 -1.22
CA LYS A 70 4.54 3.57 -2.06
C LYS A 70 3.24 4.29 -2.43
N TYR A 71 2.19 3.54 -2.77
CA TYR A 71 0.91 4.12 -3.19
C TYR A 71 -0.17 4.15 -2.10
N GLY A 72 0.17 3.73 -0.86
CA GLY A 72 -0.77 3.72 0.27
C GLY A 72 -1.97 2.78 0.04
N LEU A 73 -1.71 1.62 -0.56
CA LEU A 73 -2.70 0.61 -0.92
C LEU A 73 -2.76 -0.51 0.13
N LYS A 74 -3.95 -1.07 0.32
CA LYS A 74 -4.22 -2.21 1.19
C LYS A 74 -4.02 -3.53 0.46
N SER A 75 -4.46 -3.58 -0.79
CA SER A 75 -4.45 -4.76 -1.64
C SER A 75 -4.35 -4.33 -3.10
N ILE A 76 -3.88 -5.24 -3.96
CA ILE A 76 -3.80 -5.04 -5.41
C ILE A 76 -4.34 -6.26 -6.16
N PHE A 77 -4.96 -5.98 -7.31
CA PHE A 77 -5.61 -6.98 -8.15
C PHE A 77 -5.10 -6.85 -9.58
N ALA A 78 -4.57 -7.94 -10.14
CA ALA A 78 -4.25 -7.98 -11.56
C ALA A 78 -5.53 -8.14 -12.36
N PHE A 79 -5.71 -7.38 -13.43
CA PHE A 79 -6.86 -7.54 -14.32
C PHE A 79 -6.42 -7.50 -15.78
N ASN A 80 -7.30 -7.99 -16.67
CA ASN A 80 -7.12 -7.82 -18.10
C ASN A 80 -8.04 -6.70 -18.59
N PRO A 81 -7.54 -5.65 -19.26
CA PRO A 81 -8.35 -4.53 -19.74
C PRO A 81 -9.47 -4.96 -20.71
N GLY A 82 -9.31 -6.07 -21.43
CA GLY A 82 -10.34 -6.59 -22.35
C GLY A 82 -11.45 -7.40 -21.68
N SER A 83 -11.24 -7.91 -20.47
CA SER A 83 -12.20 -8.81 -19.78
C SER A 83 -12.76 -8.22 -18.48
N GLY A 84 -12.11 -7.21 -17.89
CA GLY A 84 -12.54 -6.52 -16.68
C GLY A 84 -12.50 -7.35 -15.39
N ARG A 85 -12.34 -8.68 -15.48
CA ARG A 85 -12.21 -9.56 -14.31
C ARG A 85 -10.82 -9.40 -13.69
N GLY A 86 -10.79 -8.93 -12.44
CA GLY A 86 -9.59 -8.85 -11.62
C GLY A 86 -9.38 -10.07 -10.74
N VAL A 87 -8.12 -10.42 -10.47
CA VAL A 87 -7.69 -11.46 -9.53
C VAL A 87 -6.72 -10.87 -8.51
N PRO A 88 -6.83 -11.20 -7.21
CA PRO A 88 -5.93 -10.66 -6.20
C PRO A 88 -4.51 -11.15 -6.41
N ILE A 89 -3.54 -10.22 -6.41
CA ILE A 89 -2.12 -10.59 -6.41
C ILE A 89 -1.77 -10.95 -4.96
N ARG A 90 -1.68 -12.25 -4.69
CA ARG A 90 -1.25 -12.76 -3.39
C ARG A 90 0.25 -12.61 -3.25
N PHE A 91 0.69 -12.28 -2.04
CA PHE A 91 2.11 -12.13 -1.72
C PHE A 91 2.41 -12.74 -0.35
N ASN A 92 3.65 -13.16 -0.14
CA ASN A 92 4.08 -13.74 1.13
C ASN A 92 4.27 -12.60 2.17
N PRO A 93 3.60 -12.66 3.33
CA PRO A 93 3.63 -11.58 4.31
C PRO A 93 5.02 -11.34 4.92
N ARG A 94 5.92 -12.32 4.88
CA ARG A 94 7.27 -12.20 5.46
C ARG A 94 8.23 -11.39 4.61
N ASN A 95 8.19 -11.57 3.28
CA ASN A 95 9.13 -10.93 2.36
C ASN A 95 8.47 -9.93 1.40
N GLY A 96 7.13 -9.85 1.37
CA GLY A 96 6.41 -8.92 0.52
C GLY A 96 6.35 -9.30 -0.97
N ARG A 97 6.85 -10.47 -1.37
CA ARG A 97 6.97 -10.88 -2.77
C ARG A 97 5.73 -11.62 -3.26
N SER A 98 5.38 -11.45 -4.54
CA SER A 98 4.28 -12.16 -5.17
C SER A 98 4.45 -13.68 -5.06
N MET A 99 3.33 -14.38 -4.89
CA MET A 99 3.30 -15.84 -4.90
C MET A 99 3.37 -16.41 -6.32
N LEU A 100 2.93 -15.62 -7.30
CA LEU A 100 2.98 -15.98 -8.71
C LEU A 100 4.19 -15.32 -9.38
N PRO A 101 4.86 -16.04 -10.30
CA PRO A 101 5.98 -15.52 -11.05
C PRO A 101 5.50 -14.66 -12.24
N TYR A 102 6.36 -13.74 -12.64
CA TYR A 102 6.18 -12.84 -13.78
C TYR A 102 7.36 -12.99 -14.74
N LYS A 103 7.13 -12.64 -16.02
CA LYS A 103 8.16 -12.70 -17.07
C LYS A 103 8.81 -11.33 -17.26
N ASP A 104 10.08 -11.33 -17.63
CA ASP A 104 10.77 -10.10 -18.07
C ASP A 104 10.02 -9.45 -19.24
N GLY A 105 9.86 -8.14 -19.19
CA GLY A 105 9.14 -7.33 -20.17
C GLY A 105 7.62 -7.50 -20.16
N ALA A 106 7.04 -8.19 -19.16
CA ALA A 106 5.59 -8.32 -19.07
C ALA A 106 4.94 -6.98 -18.72
N VAL A 107 3.84 -6.66 -19.41
CA VAL A 107 2.98 -5.51 -19.09
C VAL A 107 1.78 -6.02 -18.29
N ILE A 108 1.62 -5.53 -17.06
CA ILE A 108 0.54 -5.94 -16.16
C ILE A 108 -0.32 -4.74 -15.77
N TYR A 109 -1.64 -4.95 -15.76
CA TYR A 109 -2.61 -3.96 -15.32
C TYR A 109 -3.08 -4.33 -13.93
N VAL A 110 -2.95 -3.39 -13.00
CA VAL A 110 -3.17 -3.62 -11.58
C VAL A 110 -4.14 -2.58 -11.04
N ASP A 111 -5.20 -3.02 -10.36
CA ASP A 111 -6.12 -2.14 -9.64
C ASP A 111 -5.85 -2.23 -8.13
N GLY A 112 -5.66 -1.07 -7.50
CA GLY A 112 -5.31 -0.93 -6.10
C GLY A 112 -6.48 -0.50 -5.23
N GLU A 113 -6.70 -1.21 -4.13
CA GLU A 113 -7.61 -0.78 -3.08
C GLU A 113 -6.85 0.14 -2.10
N PRO A 114 -7.31 1.38 -1.86
CA PRO A 114 -6.64 2.28 -0.93
C PRO A 114 -6.71 1.80 0.52
N LYS A 115 -5.69 2.11 1.33
CA LYS A 115 -5.77 1.90 2.79
C LYS A 115 -6.95 2.68 3.37
N ASP A 116 -7.65 2.03 4.30
CA ASP A 116 -8.74 2.65 5.03
C ASP A 116 -8.23 3.85 5.83
N SER A 117 -8.86 5.01 5.65
CA SER A 117 -8.47 6.21 6.36
C SER A 117 -8.76 6.06 7.85
N LEU A 118 -7.72 6.12 8.69
CA LEU A 118 -7.84 6.18 10.15
C LEU A 118 -8.51 7.47 10.65
N VAL A 119 -8.65 8.48 9.79
CA VAL A 119 -9.29 9.76 10.14
C VAL A 119 -10.78 9.55 10.47
N LYS A 120 -11.48 8.67 9.73
CA LYS A 120 -12.91 8.39 9.97
C LYS A 120 -13.20 7.80 11.36
N PRO A 121 -12.48 6.78 11.84
CA PRO A 121 -12.67 6.29 13.21
C PRO A 121 -12.19 7.30 14.26
N ILE A 122 -11.06 7.99 14.04
CA ILE A 122 -10.55 8.99 14.99
C ILE A 122 -11.55 10.13 15.20
N THR A 123 -12.11 10.68 14.11
CA THR A 123 -13.12 11.75 14.18
C THR A 123 -14.38 11.31 14.91
N LYS A 124 -14.86 10.08 14.69
CA LYS A 124 -16.00 9.53 15.45
C LYS A 124 -15.73 9.45 16.96
N ILE A 125 -14.54 9.01 17.35
CA ILE A 125 -14.13 8.96 18.77
C ILE A 125 -14.07 10.37 19.35
N LEU A 126 -13.42 11.31 18.65
CA LEU A 126 -13.29 12.69 19.09
C LEU A 126 -14.65 13.37 19.29
N VAL A 127 -15.58 13.17 18.35
CA VAL A 127 -16.96 13.67 18.43
C VAL A 127 -17.69 13.03 19.61
N GLY A 128 -17.56 11.71 19.80
CA GLY A 128 -18.18 11.01 20.93
C GLY A 128 -17.68 11.53 22.29
N VAL A 129 -16.36 11.73 22.43
CA VAL A 129 -15.75 12.29 23.63
C VAL A 129 -16.24 13.72 23.87
N ALA A 130 -16.28 14.57 22.83
CA ALA A 130 -16.76 15.94 22.94
C ALA A 130 -18.23 16.01 23.37
N VAL A 131 -19.10 15.19 22.78
CA VAL A 131 -20.53 15.11 23.15
C VAL A 131 -20.70 14.62 24.60
N THR A 132 -19.93 13.61 25.00
CA THR A 132 -19.98 13.07 26.38
C THR A 132 -19.53 14.10 27.39
N ALA A 133 -18.44 14.82 27.11
CA ALA A 133 -17.96 15.91 27.97
C ALA A 133 -18.99 17.04 28.09
N LEU A 134 -19.67 17.40 26.99
CA LEU A 134 -20.72 18.41 26.99
C LEU A 134 -21.94 17.96 27.81
N LEU A 135 -22.37 16.70 27.68
CA LEU A 135 -23.46 16.14 28.49
C LEU A 135 -23.13 16.08 29.98
N ILE A 136 -21.90 15.68 30.34
CA ILE A 136 -21.43 15.70 31.74
C ILE A 136 -21.45 17.14 32.26
N SER A 137 -20.92 18.07 31.47
CA SER A 137 -20.89 19.48 31.85
C SER A 137 -22.27 20.11 32.04
N LEU A 138 -23.29 19.68 31.28
CA LEU A 138 -24.67 20.16 31.44
C LEU A 138 -25.38 19.57 32.67
N VAL A 139 -24.97 18.39 33.14
CA VAL A 139 -25.56 17.70 34.30
C VAL A 139 -24.84 18.07 35.59
N SER A 140 -23.54 18.37 35.52
CA SER A 140 -22.75 18.84 36.65
C SER A 140 -23.28 20.16 37.18
N LYS A 141 -23.46 20.23 38.50
CA LYS A 141 -23.96 21.43 39.22
C LYS A 141 -23.02 22.64 39.08
N GLU A 142 -21.76 22.37 38.71
CA GLU A 142 -20.72 23.36 38.44
C GLU A 142 -20.50 23.42 36.93
N ASN A 143 -21.00 24.47 36.29
CA ASN A 143 -20.67 24.75 34.90
C ASN A 143 -19.22 25.23 34.84
N PRO A 144 -18.33 24.61 34.04
CA PRO A 144 -16.96 25.07 33.88
C PRO A 144 -16.92 26.49 33.27
N GLU A 145 -15.98 27.31 33.72
CA GLU A 145 -15.90 28.75 33.41
C GLU A 145 -15.86 29.06 31.89
N TRP A 146 -15.37 28.13 31.07
CA TRP A 146 -15.35 28.29 29.61
C TRP A 146 -16.75 28.22 28.97
N LEU A 147 -17.73 27.56 29.58
CA LEU A 147 -19.12 27.55 29.09
C LEU A 147 -19.81 28.90 29.31
N HIS A 148 -19.45 29.64 30.37
CA HIS A 148 -19.94 31.00 30.58
C HIS A 148 -19.48 31.96 29.47
N LYS A 149 -18.29 31.75 28.90
CA LYS A 149 -17.79 32.52 27.75
C LYS A 149 -18.48 32.20 26.43
N LEU A 150 -19.08 31.02 26.28
CA LEU A 150 -19.71 30.60 25.02
C LEU A 150 -21.11 31.19 24.81
N ASN A 151 -21.66 31.92 25.79
CA ASN A 151 -22.95 32.62 25.69
C ASN A 151 -24.15 31.73 25.28
N ILE A 152 -23.99 30.40 25.34
CA ILE A 152 -24.99 29.41 24.91
C ILE A 152 -26.26 29.48 25.79
N PHE A 153 -26.13 29.98 27.03
CA PHE A 153 -27.25 30.13 27.96
C PHE A 153 -27.84 31.55 28.03
N GLY A 154 -27.33 32.51 27.26
CA GLY A 154 -27.72 33.94 27.35
C GLY A 154 -28.78 34.41 26.34
N GLY A 155 -29.16 33.59 25.35
CA GLY A 155 -30.08 33.96 24.29
C GLY A 155 -31.29 33.03 24.21
N ASN A 156 -32.45 33.55 24.64
CA ASN A 156 -33.82 33.09 24.36
C ASN A 156 -33.97 31.61 23.94
N PHE A 157 -33.54 30.67 24.79
CA PHE A 157 -33.64 29.24 24.49
C PHE A 157 -35.13 28.85 24.54
N PRO A 158 -35.74 28.47 23.41
CA PRO A 158 -37.17 28.25 23.38
C PRO A 158 -37.58 27.10 24.33
N PRO A 159 -38.63 27.27 25.16
CA PRO A 159 -39.00 26.30 26.21
C PRO A 159 -39.20 24.86 25.72
N TRP A 160 -39.62 24.68 24.47
CA TRP A 160 -39.79 23.38 23.83
C TRP A 160 -38.47 22.61 23.61
N ILE A 161 -37.36 23.29 23.37
CA ILE A 161 -36.05 22.65 23.21
C ILE A 161 -35.57 22.07 24.54
N LEU A 162 -35.74 22.81 25.63
CA LEU A 162 -35.48 22.32 26.99
C LEU A 162 -36.36 21.10 27.32
N ALA A 163 -37.65 21.15 26.99
CA ALA A 163 -38.54 20.00 27.16
C ALA A 163 -38.06 18.78 26.35
N CYS A 164 -37.65 18.96 25.10
CA CYS A 164 -37.08 17.89 24.28
C CYS A 164 -35.80 17.30 24.90
N VAL A 165 -34.89 18.15 25.37
CA VAL A 165 -33.65 17.72 26.04
C VAL A 165 -33.97 16.91 27.31
N VAL A 166 -34.90 17.38 28.14
CA VAL A 166 -35.33 16.67 29.36
C VAL A 166 -36.00 15.33 29.02
N ILE A 167 -36.85 15.25 28.00
CA ILE A 167 -37.51 14.01 27.57
C ILE A 167 -36.49 13.01 27.03
N VAL A 168 -35.56 13.45 26.17
CA VAL A 168 -34.51 12.59 25.62
C VAL A 168 -33.59 12.10 26.75
N PHE A 169 -33.18 12.99 27.65
CA PHE A 169 -32.32 12.65 28.79
C PHE A 169 -32.99 11.68 29.76
N THR A 170 -34.25 11.91 30.14
CA THR A 170 -35.00 11.00 31.02
C THR A 170 -35.23 9.63 30.37
N ARG A 171 -35.51 9.59 29.07
CA ARG A 171 -35.69 8.34 28.31
C ARG A 171 -34.38 7.57 28.13
N MET A 172 -33.27 8.27 27.88
CA MET A 172 -31.95 7.66 27.83
C MET A 172 -31.54 7.15 29.21
N ARG A 173 -31.67 7.95 30.27
CA ARG A 173 -31.35 7.54 31.66
C ARG A 173 -32.11 6.28 32.08
N LYS A 174 -33.39 6.16 31.70
CA LYS A 174 -34.20 4.96 31.96
C LYS A 174 -33.67 3.75 31.18
N ARG A 175 -33.37 3.90 29.88
CA ARG A 175 -32.76 2.83 29.07
C ARG A 175 -31.38 2.39 29.54
N THR A 176 -30.51 3.32 29.92
CA THR A 176 -29.17 2.98 30.41
C THR A 176 -29.25 2.24 31.74
N LYS A 177 -30.19 2.61 32.63
CA LYS A 177 -30.45 1.90 33.88
C LYS A 177 -31.00 0.48 33.64
N ASP A 178 -31.91 0.33 32.69
CA ASP A 178 -32.46 -0.99 32.33
C ASP A 178 -31.40 -1.89 31.68
N LEU A 179 -30.49 -1.32 30.88
CA LEU A 179 -29.34 -2.04 30.33
C LEU A 179 -28.33 -2.43 31.43
N LEU A 180 -27.95 -1.51 32.31
CA LEU A 180 -27.05 -1.78 33.44
C LEU A 180 -27.59 -2.89 34.36
N LYS A 181 -28.90 -2.85 34.65
CA LYS A 181 -29.58 -3.88 35.46
C LYS A 181 -29.60 -5.24 34.76
N LYS A 182 -29.66 -5.28 33.43
CA LYS A 182 -29.57 -6.52 32.62
C LYS A 182 -28.16 -7.12 32.64
N TYR A 183 -27.13 -6.30 32.83
CA TYR A 183 -25.73 -6.73 32.90
C TYR A 183 -25.19 -6.89 34.34
N GLY A 184 -26.05 -6.80 35.36
CA GLY A 184 -25.73 -7.22 36.73
C GLY A 184 -25.14 -6.14 37.65
N TRP A 185 -25.44 -4.85 37.41
CA TRP A 185 -25.15 -3.75 38.35
C TRP A 185 -26.43 -3.17 38.97
#